data_AF-B3H1M3-F1
#
_entry.id   AF-B3H1M3-F1
#
_cell.length_a   1.000
_cell.length_b   1.000
_cell.length_c   1.000
_cell.angle_alpha   90.00
_cell.angle_beta   90.00
_cell.angle_gamma   90.00
#
_symmetry.space_group_name_H-M   'P 1'
#
loop_
_entity.id
_entity.type
_entity.pdbx_description
1 polymer ?
#
loop_
_entity_poly.entity_id
_entity_poly.type
_entity_poly.pdbx_seq_one_letter_code
_entity_poly.pdbx_strand_id
1 'polypeptide(L)'
;MKPQQLATQKFSEHYGYSAAQTVFAPGRVNIIGEHTDYNDGFVMPCAINYGMAVSFSKRDDSVWRVYAIDIDEQDEFDLSRPIEPSEHKWANYVRGVVKYIQEKCPEFKQGADLAMTSDVPMSSGLSSSAALEISIGKTAQVLGDLPLSLAEIALIGQQAENKFVGANCGNMDQLTSALGQKDQVIMIDCRSLDITPTPVPHGYSIAIINSNVKHDLVTGEYNSRRQECEFAARFFGVKALRDVTSERFIERAAELQAQNELAYKRAKHIISENQRVLEAVEALKANDMVKLGQLMAGSHDSMRDDFEITIPEIDYLVELAQVAIGKNGGARMTGGGFGGCIVCLVPDEKVEHLRRIIADNYEKQTGIKETFHLCTACDGVHLI
;
A
#
# COMPACT_ATOMS: atom_id res chain seq x y z
N MET A 1 3.07 -19.91 12.82
CA MET A 1 4.19 -20.14 11.86
C MET A 1 4.32 -18.87 11.04
N LYS A 2 5.54 -18.43 10.70
CA LYS A 2 5.69 -17.28 9.79
C LYS A 2 5.23 -17.67 8.37
N PRO A 3 4.73 -16.74 7.53
CA PRO A 3 4.19 -17.08 6.21
C PRO A 3 5.18 -17.84 5.33
N GLN A 4 6.48 -17.57 5.45
CA GLN A 4 7.52 -18.21 4.62
C GLN A 4 7.69 -19.70 4.93
N GLN A 5 7.65 -20.06 6.21
CA GLN A 5 7.68 -21.45 6.65
C GLN A 5 6.39 -22.18 6.25
N LEU A 6 5.24 -21.50 6.38
CA LEU A 6 3.94 -22.05 6.04
C LEU A 6 3.80 -22.31 4.53
N ALA A 7 4.27 -21.38 3.69
CA ALA A 7 4.30 -21.53 2.24
C ALA A 7 5.10 -22.77 1.81
N THR A 8 6.31 -22.95 2.36
CA THR A 8 7.17 -24.10 2.01
C THR A 8 6.58 -25.43 2.47
N GLN A 9 6.01 -25.47 3.68
CA GLN A 9 5.33 -26.65 4.19
C GLN A 9 4.13 -27.01 3.32
N LYS A 10 3.23 -26.05 3.09
CA LYS A 10 1.98 -26.28 2.35
C LYS A 10 2.21 -26.56 0.87
N PHE A 11 3.25 -25.98 0.27
CA PHE A 11 3.70 -26.39 -1.06
C PHE A 11 3.99 -27.89 -1.11
N SER A 12 4.80 -28.37 -0.16
CA SER A 12 5.24 -29.77 -0.12
C SER A 12 4.07 -30.72 0.13
N GLU A 13 3.14 -30.34 1.01
CA GLU A 13 1.92 -31.10 1.28
C GLU A 13 0.98 -31.15 0.07
N HIS A 14 0.81 -30.03 -0.64
CA HIS A 14 -0.15 -29.91 -1.73
C HIS A 14 0.34 -30.56 -3.04
N TYR A 15 1.63 -30.36 -3.40
CA TYR A 15 2.17 -30.87 -4.66
C TYR A 15 2.93 -32.20 -4.53
N GLY A 16 3.27 -32.63 -3.31
CA GLY A 16 3.96 -33.91 -3.06
C GLY A 16 5.47 -33.88 -3.26
N TYR A 17 6.07 -32.70 -3.41
CA TYR A 17 7.52 -32.51 -3.53
C TYR A 17 7.93 -31.11 -3.01
N SER A 18 9.21 -30.90 -2.70
CA SER A 18 9.68 -29.64 -2.09
C SER A 18 9.71 -28.46 -3.07
N ALA A 19 9.38 -27.27 -2.57
CA ALA A 19 9.59 -26.02 -3.29
C ALA A 19 11.09 -25.79 -3.54
N ALA A 20 11.43 -25.24 -4.71
CA ALA A 20 12.81 -24.92 -5.06
C ALA A 20 13.26 -23.61 -4.38
N GLN A 21 12.38 -22.61 -4.35
CA GLN A 21 12.68 -21.28 -3.81
C GLN A 21 11.43 -20.69 -3.15
N THR A 22 11.64 -19.66 -2.31
CA THR A 22 10.56 -18.85 -1.73
C THR A 22 10.88 -17.38 -1.91
N VAL A 23 9.88 -16.62 -2.38
CA VAL A 23 9.89 -15.16 -2.41
C VAL A 23 9.07 -14.65 -1.24
N PHE A 24 9.52 -13.56 -0.63
CA PHE A 24 8.71 -12.78 0.32
C PHE A 24 8.62 -11.33 -0.13
N ALA A 25 7.40 -10.81 -0.20
CA ALA A 25 7.10 -9.42 -0.50
C ALA A 25 6.33 -8.79 0.67
N PRO A 26 6.82 -7.69 1.26
CA PRO A 26 6.16 -7.05 2.39
C PRO A 26 4.92 -6.28 1.95
N GLY A 27 3.94 -6.14 2.86
CA GLY A 27 2.96 -5.07 2.80
C GLY A 27 3.64 -3.72 3.10
N ARG A 28 2.85 -2.64 3.13
CA ARG A 28 3.37 -1.30 3.44
C ARG A 28 2.45 -0.53 4.36
N VAL A 29 3.02 0.49 4.99
CA VAL A 29 2.25 1.55 5.63
C VAL A 29 2.76 2.89 5.11
N ASN A 30 1.86 3.84 4.84
CA ASN A 30 2.30 5.19 4.46
C ASN A 30 2.41 6.04 5.71
N ILE A 31 3.46 6.86 5.87
CA ILE A 31 3.56 7.79 7.00
C ILE A 31 2.83 9.10 6.69
N ILE A 32 2.85 9.56 5.43
CA ILE A 32 2.13 10.75 4.95
C ILE A 32 2.09 10.77 3.41
N GLY A 33 1.13 11.44 2.79
CA GLY A 33 1.03 11.53 1.32
C GLY A 33 -0.14 10.80 0.67
N GLU A 34 -1.19 10.45 1.40
CA GLU A 34 -2.29 9.63 0.86
C GLU A 34 -2.88 10.22 -0.42
N HIS A 35 -3.17 9.35 -1.40
CA HIS A 35 -3.77 9.70 -2.70
C HIS A 35 -2.98 10.68 -3.60
N THR A 36 -1.77 11.08 -3.19
CA THR A 36 -0.90 11.91 -4.04
C THR A 36 -0.24 11.09 -5.16
N ASP A 37 -0.13 9.78 -5.01
CA ASP A 37 0.60 8.87 -5.90
C ASP A 37 0.04 8.82 -7.33
N TYR A 38 -1.28 8.65 -7.49
CA TYR A 38 -1.92 8.77 -8.81
C TYR A 38 -2.11 10.22 -9.29
N ASN A 39 -1.64 11.20 -8.51
CA ASN A 39 -1.52 12.60 -8.89
C ASN A 39 -0.07 13.00 -9.19
N ASP A 40 0.79 12.02 -9.52
CA ASP A 40 2.22 12.17 -9.77
C ASP A 40 2.99 12.75 -8.57
N GLY A 41 2.40 12.78 -7.38
CA GLY A 41 2.87 13.48 -6.18
C GLY A 41 4.02 12.79 -5.44
N PHE A 42 4.10 13.06 -4.14
CA PHE A 42 5.10 12.50 -3.24
C PHE A 42 4.44 11.72 -2.11
N VAL A 43 4.98 10.56 -1.80
CA VAL A 43 4.53 9.73 -0.66
C VAL A 43 5.72 9.39 0.22
N MET A 44 5.49 9.12 1.51
CA MET A 44 6.55 8.69 2.44
C MET A 44 6.19 7.40 3.19
N PRO A 45 6.15 6.24 2.51
CA PRO A 45 5.82 4.97 3.12
C PRO A 45 7.04 4.18 3.61
N CYS A 46 6.79 3.06 4.29
CA CYS A 46 7.78 2.03 4.53
C CYS A 46 7.17 0.63 4.31
N ALA A 47 7.98 -0.30 3.86
CA ALA A 47 7.63 -1.72 3.86
C ALA A 47 7.58 -2.23 5.30
N ILE A 48 6.60 -3.07 5.64
CA ILE A 48 6.42 -3.59 7.01
C ILE A 48 6.74 -5.09 7.07
N ASN A 49 7.08 -5.57 8.26
CA ASN A 49 7.44 -6.97 8.54
C ASN A 49 6.27 -7.98 8.49
N TYR A 50 5.19 -7.64 7.79
CA TYR A 50 4.08 -8.52 7.42
C TYR A 50 4.05 -8.60 5.89
N GLY A 51 3.84 -9.76 5.30
CA GLY A 51 3.97 -9.91 3.86
C GLY A 51 3.42 -11.21 3.28
N MET A 52 3.46 -11.25 1.96
CA MET A 52 3.12 -12.40 1.12
C MET A 52 4.36 -13.27 0.95
N ALA A 53 4.23 -14.56 1.23
CA ALA A 53 5.22 -15.56 0.90
C ALA A 53 4.71 -16.44 -0.25
N VAL A 54 5.55 -16.66 -1.25
CA VAL A 54 5.28 -17.53 -2.39
C VAL A 54 6.41 -18.55 -2.52
N SER A 55 6.10 -19.81 -2.22
CA SER A 55 7.00 -20.94 -2.48
C SER A 55 6.67 -21.53 -3.85
N PHE A 56 7.69 -21.79 -4.67
CA PHE A 56 7.50 -22.20 -6.05
C PHE A 56 8.56 -23.17 -6.58
N SER A 57 8.20 -23.91 -7.62
CA SER A 57 9.09 -24.78 -8.40
C SER A 57 8.71 -24.73 -9.88
N LYS A 58 9.72 -24.91 -10.76
CA LYS A 58 9.53 -25.03 -12.20
C LYS A 58 8.76 -26.30 -12.56
N ARG A 59 7.98 -26.23 -13.63
CA ARG A 59 7.36 -27.36 -14.33
C ARG A 59 7.96 -27.54 -15.72
N ASP A 60 7.76 -28.70 -16.32
CA ASP A 60 8.22 -29.02 -17.69
C ASP A 60 7.21 -28.61 -18.78
N ASP A 61 6.21 -27.80 -18.42
CA ASP A 61 5.18 -27.24 -19.31
C ASP A 61 5.10 -25.72 -19.18
N SER A 62 4.05 -25.12 -19.75
CA SER A 62 3.74 -23.69 -19.65
C SER A 62 2.61 -23.38 -18.68
N VAL A 63 2.25 -24.32 -17.81
CA VAL A 63 1.09 -24.17 -16.92
C VAL A 63 1.53 -23.57 -15.59
N TRP A 64 0.77 -22.60 -15.09
CA TRP A 64 0.87 -22.11 -13.72
C TRP A 64 -0.24 -22.74 -12.90
N ARG A 65 0.11 -23.49 -11.85
CA ARG A 65 -0.83 -23.97 -10.83
C ARG A 65 -0.56 -23.22 -9.54
N VAL A 66 -1.57 -22.53 -9.03
CA VAL A 66 -1.44 -21.62 -7.89
C VAL A 66 -2.37 -22.09 -6.78
N TYR A 67 -1.82 -22.32 -5.60
CA TYR A 67 -2.56 -22.66 -4.39
C TYR A 67 -2.55 -21.50 -3.39
N ALA A 68 -3.74 -20.94 -3.13
CA ALA A 68 -3.96 -19.89 -2.14
C ALA A 68 -4.31 -20.51 -0.78
N ILE A 69 -3.30 -20.63 0.09
CA ILE A 69 -3.36 -21.41 1.35
C ILE A 69 -4.42 -20.85 2.31
N ASP A 70 -4.51 -19.52 2.45
CA ASP A 70 -5.31 -18.88 3.49
C ASP A 70 -6.82 -19.02 3.27
N ILE A 71 -7.23 -19.34 2.04
CA ILE A 71 -8.63 -19.51 1.62
C ILE A 71 -8.90 -20.91 1.03
N ASP A 72 -7.90 -21.78 0.99
CA ASP A 72 -7.97 -23.13 0.44
C ASP A 72 -8.55 -23.21 -0.98
N GLU A 73 -8.14 -22.25 -1.83
CA GLU A 73 -8.54 -22.17 -3.24
C GLU A 73 -7.35 -22.38 -4.16
N GLN A 74 -7.62 -22.74 -5.41
CA GLN A 74 -6.59 -22.95 -6.43
C GLN A 74 -7.02 -22.38 -7.78
N ASP A 75 -6.04 -21.98 -8.59
CA ASP A 75 -6.23 -21.51 -9.95
C ASP A 75 -5.17 -22.10 -10.88
N GLU A 76 -5.55 -22.34 -12.15
CA GLU A 76 -4.66 -22.88 -13.17
C GLU A 76 -4.83 -22.13 -14.50
N PHE A 77 -3.70 -21.79 -15.14
CA PHE A 77 -3.70 -21.18 -16.47
C PHE A 77 -2.43 -21.51 -17.26
N ASP A 78 -2.56 -21.55 -18.59
CA ASP A 78 -1.51 -21.93 -19.54
C ASP A 78 -0.92 -20.68 -20.20
N LEU A 79 0.37 -20.43 -19.96
CA LEU A 79 1.12 -19.27 -20.49
C LEU A 79 1.33 -19.33 -22.02
N SER A 80 1.02 -20.46 -22.66
CA SER A 80 1.05 -20.57 -24.12
C SER A 80 -0.22 -20.02 -24.80
N ARG A 81 -1.24 -19.65 -24.01
CA ARG A 81 -2.53 -19.14 -24.46
C ARG A 81 -2.78 -17.73 -23.91
N PRO A 82 -3.73 -16.96 -24.50
CA PRO A 82 -4.18 -15.72 -23.90
C PRO A 82 -4.64 -15.94 -22.45
N ILE A 83 -4.11 -15.12 -21.53
CA ILE A 83 -4.50 -15.15 -20.12
C ILE A 83 -5.83 -14.42 -19.95
N GLU A 84 -6.87 -15.20 -19.67
CA GLU A 84 -8.23 -14.74 -19.41
C GLU A 84 -8.51 -14.54 -17.92
N PRO A 85 -9.43 -13.64 -17.53
CA PRO A 85 -9.83 -13.47 -16.13
C PRO A 85 -10.40 -14.76 -15.52
N SER A 86 -10.11 -14.98 -14.24
CA SER A 86 -10.70 -16.02 -13.40
C SER A 86 -11.96 -15.51 -12.70
N GLU A 87 -12.88 -16.42 -12.38
CA GLU A 87 -14.02 -16.14 -11.49
C GLU A 87 -13.54 -15.85 -10.06
N HIS A 88 -12.39 -16.41 -9.68
CA HIS A 88 -11.73 -16.12 -8.41
C HIS A 88 -11.04 -14.75 -8.47
N LYS A 89 -11.59 -13.77 -7.73
CA LYS A 89 -11.05 -12.40 -7.71
C LYS A 89 -9.56 -12.33 -7.37
N TRP A 90 -9.09 -13.14 -6.41
CA TRP A 90 -7.68 -13.16 -6.02
C TRP A 90 -6.76 -13.64 -7.15
N ALA A 91 -7.22 -14.59 -7.98
CA ALA A 91 -6.43 -15.14 -9.06
C ALA A 91 -6.20 -14.12 -10.18
N ASN A 92 -7.07 -13.11 -10.31
CA ASN A 92 -6.89 -12.04 -11.28
C ASN A 92 -5.67 -11.15 -10.99
N TYR A 93 -5.24 -11.04 -9.74
CA TYR A 93 -3.96 -10.39 -9.41
C TYR A 93 -2.78 -11.17 -9.98
N VAL A 94 -2.78 -12.50 -9.78
CA VAL A 94 -1.71 -13.39 -10.29
C VAL A 94 -1.70 -13.38 -11.82
N ARG A 95 -2.85 -13.64 -12.45
CA ARG A 95 -3.01 -13.66 -13.90
C ARG A 95 -2.67 -12.32 -14.54
N GLY A 96 -3.12 -11.21 -13.96
CA GLY A 96 -2.83 -9.86 -14.43
C GLY A 96 -1.34 -9.57 -14.45
N VAL A 97 -0.62 -9.90 -13.37
CA VAL A 97 0.84 -9.71 -13.31
C VAL A 97 1.53 -10.55 -14.39
N VAL A 98 1.20 -11.83 -14.51
CA VAL A 98 1.85 -12.70 -15.51
C VAL A 98 1.55 -12.23 -16.94
N LYS A 99 0.31 -11.77 -17.21
CA LYS A 99 -0.06 -11.17 -18.51
C LYS A 99 0.83 -9.98 -18.86
N TYR A 100 1.00 -9.03 -17.94
CA TYR A 100 1.80 -7.84 -18.20
C TYR A 100 3.31 -8.10 -18.18
N ILE A 101 3.76 -9.18 -17.53
CA ILE A 101 5.11 -9.71 -17.74
C ILE A 101 5.28 -10.23 -19.15
N GLN A 102 4.34 -11.01 -19.69
CA GLN A 102 4.43 -11.50 -21.07
C GLN A 102 4.37 -10.38 -22.10
N GLU A 103 3.70 -9.26 -21.81
CA GLU A 103 3.74 -8.07 -22.69
C GLU A 103 5.16 -7.47 -22.78
N LYS A 104 5.93 -7.47 -21.69
CA LYS A 104 7.33 -6.99 -21.68
C LYS A 104 8.35 -8.06 -22.08
N CYS A 105 8.06 -9.32 -21.78
CA CYS A 105 8.94 -10.47 -22.01
C CYS A 105 8.15 -11.59 -22.72
N PRO A 106 7.86 -11.48 -24.02
CA PRO A 106 6.99 -12.43 -24.75
C PRO A 106 7.47 -13.88 -24.78
N GLU A 107 8.77 -14.10 -24.59
CA GLU A 107 9.38 -15.44 -24.52
C GLU A 107 9.12 -16.14 -23.17
N PHE A 108 8.60 -15.43 -22.16
CA PHE A 108 8.31 -16.01 -20.86
C PHE A 108 7.12 -16.99 -20.92
N LYS A 109 7.43 -18.29 -20.90
CA LYS A 109 6.45 -19.39 -20.92
C LYS A 109 6.77 -20.51 -19.92
N GLN A 110 7.64 -20.25 -18.96
CA GLN A 110 8.03 -21.23 -17.94
C GLN A 110 6.85 -21.53 -17.01
N GLY A 111 6.35 -22.77 -17.04
CA GLY A 111 5.35 -23.26 -16.10
C GLY A 111 5.90 -23.39 -14.69
N ALA A 112 5.01 -23.28 -13.70
CA ALA A 112 5.37 -23.34 -12.29
C ALA A 112 4.21 -23.86 -11.42
N ASP A 113 4.58 -24.54 -10.34
CA ASP A 113 3.70 -24.76 -9.20
C ASP A 113 4.01 -23.69 -8.15
N LEU A 114 2.98 -23.11 -7.52
CA LEU A 114 3.10 -22.03 -6.53
C LEU A 114 2.16 -22.29 -5.36
N ALA A 115 2.65 -22.11 -4.13
CA ALA A 115 1.82 -22.04 -2.94
C ALA A 115 2.07 -20.71 -2.23
N MET A 116 0.98 -19.99 -1.90
CA MET A 116 1.07 -18.64 -1.37
C MET A 116 0.22 -18.43 -0.12
N THR A 117 0.76 -17.65 0.81
CA THR A 117 0.11 -17.27 2.08
C THR A 117 0.62 -15.91 2.54
N SER A 118 -0.22 -15.15 3.25
CA SER A 118 0.10 -13.82 3.75
C SER A 118 -0.34 -13.63 5.19
N ASP A 119 0.47 -12.90 5.96
CA ASP A 119 0.08 -12.39 7.27
C ASP A 119 -0.26 -10.88 7.25
N VAL A 120 -0.33 -10.26 6.06
CA VAL A 120 -0.86 -8.89 5.89
C VAL A 120 -2.36 -8.90 6.16
N PRO A 121 -2.88 -8.10 7.11
CA PRO A 121 -4.32 -8.00 7.32
C PRO A 121 -5.06 -7.60 6.04
N MET A 122 -6.04 -8.39 5.62
CA MET A 122 -6.84 -8.12 4.42
C MET A 122 -7.70 -6.86 4.59
N SER A 123 -7.88 -6.10 3.50
CA SER A 123 -8.76 -4.91 3.45
C SER A 123 -8.50 -3.89 4.55
N SER A 124 -7.24 -3.77 4.97
CA SER A 124 -6.81 -2.94 6.10
C SER A 124 -6.11 -1.65 5.69
N GLY A 125 -5.86 -1.44 4.40
CA GLY A 125 -5.02 -0.35 3.91
C GLY A 125 -3.50 -0.60 4.01
N LEU A 126 -3.10 -1.86 4.21
CA LEU A 126 -1.68 -2.29 4.31
C LEU A 126 -1.13 -2.94 3.03
N SER A 127 -1.81 -2.73 1.90
CA SER A 127 -1.36 -3.14 0.56
C SER A 127 -1.12 -4.65 0.38
N SER A 128 -2.07 -5.47 0.81
CA SER A 128 -2.04 -6.92 0.58
C SER A 128 -2.05 -7.29 -0.91
N SER A 129 -2.73 -6.51 -1.77
CA SER A 129 -2.72 -6.71 -3.24
C SER A 129 -1.33 -6.46 -3.83
N ALA A 130 -0.68 -5.35 -3.47
CA ALA A 130 0.68 -5.08 -3.94
C ALA A 130 1.68 -6.13 -3.45
N ALA A 131 1.61 -6.59 -2.19
CA ALA A 131 2.47 -7.67 -1.73
C ALA A 131 2.29 -8.95 -2.59
N LEU A 132 1.04 -9.30 -2.96
CA LEU A 132 0.77 -10.38 -3.90
C LEU A 132 1.40 -10.09 -5.27
N GLU A 133 1.11 -8.94 -5.87
CA GLU A 133 1.58 -8.58 -7.20
C GLU A 133 3.11 -8.62 -7.32
N ILE A 134 3.80 -8.02 -6.34
CA ILE A 134 5.25 -7.96 -6.29
C ILE A 134 5.85 -9.35 -6.06
N SER A 135 5.24 -10.18 -5.21
CA SER A 135 5.71 -11.56 -4.99
C SER A 135 5.60 -12.42 -6.26
N ILE A 136 4.50 -12.28 -7.01
CA ILE A 136 4.30 -12.97 -8.30
C ILE A 136 5.28 -12.45 -9.35
N GLY A 137 5.45 -11.13 -9.44
CA GLY A 137 6.36 -10.53 -10.39
C GLY A 137 7.81 -10.91 -10.15
N LYS A 138 8.23 -10.95 -8.88
CA LYS A 138 9.55 -11.47 -8.50
C LYS A 138 9.69 -12.96 -8.78
N THR A 139 8.64 -13.75 -8.54
CA THR A 139 8.63 -15.20 -8.85
C THR A 139 8.83 -15.44 -10.35
N ALA A 140 8.08 -14.74 -11.21
CA ALA A 140 8.25 -14.83 -12.66
C ALA A 140 9.62 -14.33 -13.13
N GLN A 141 10.14 -13.24 -12.55
CA GLN A 141 11.50 -12.75 -12.82
C GLN A 141 12.55 -13.84 -12.57
N VAL A 142 12.45 -14.56 -11.44
CA VAL A 142 13.40 -15.62 -11.08
C VAL A 142 13.19 -16.87 -11.94
N LEU A 143 11.95 -17.28 -12.19
CA LEU A 143 11.64 -18.44 -13.02
C LEU A 143 12.17 -18.30 -14.45
N GLY A 144 12.00 -17.10 -15.02
CA GLY A 144 12.36 -16.79 -16.40
C GLY A 144 13.73 -16.14 -16.61
N ASP A 145 14.49 -15.87 -15.55
CA ASP A 145 15.72 -15.05 -15.58
C ASP A 145 15.50 -13.72 -16.34
N LEU A 146 14.38 -13.05 -16.01
CA LEU A 146 13.90 -11.91 -16.77
C LEU A 146 14.72 -10.66 -16.42
N PRO A 147 15.15 -9.84 -17.42
CA PRO A 147 15.95 -8.64 -17.21
C PRO A 147 15.10 -7.44 -16.75
N LEU A 148 14.13 -7.67 -15.86
CA LEU A 148 13.26 -6.65 -15.29
C LEU A 148 13.88 -6.11 -14.00
N SER A 149 13.86 -4.81 -13.78
CA SER A 149 14.16 -4.22 -12.48
C SER A 149 12.99 -4.38 -11.49
N LEU A 150 13.24 -4.20 -10.20
CA LEU A 150 12.17 -4.20 -9.18
C LEU A 150 11.18 -3.06 -9.39
N ALA A 151 11.64 -1.90 -9.87
CA ALA A 151 10.76 -0.80 -10.26
C ALA A 151 9.85 -1.19 -11.44
N GLU A 152 10.36 -1.92 -12.43
CA GLU A 152 9.53 -2.40 -13.53
C GLU A 152 8.52 -3.47 -13.10
N ILE A 153 8.89 -4.35 -12.17
CA ILE A 153 7.95 -5.29 -11.52
C ILE A 153 6.84 -4.51 -10.80
N ALA A 154 7.19 -3.43 -10.09
CA ALA A 154 6.21 -2.59 -9.43
C ALA A 154 5.21 -1.94 -10.40
N LEU A 155 5.70 -1.39 -11.52
CA LEU A 155 4.82 -0.84 -12.56
C LEU A 155 3.96 -1.91 -13.23
N ILE A 156 4.47 -3.12 -13.39
CA ILE A 156 3.68 -4.27 -13.87
C ILE A 156 2.56 -4.62 -12.89
N GLY A 157 2.85 -4.65 -11.58
CA GLY A 157 1.84 -4.86 -10.53
C GLY A 157 0.74 -3.81 -10.60
N GLN A 158 1.13 -2.53 -10.66
CA GLN A 158 0.19 -1.42 -10.82
C GLN A 158 -0.67 -1.59 -12.08
N GLN A 159 -0.04 -1.94 -13.21
CA GLN A 159 -0.75 -2.15 -14.47
C GLN A 159 -1.74 -3.32 -14.38
N ALA A 160 -1.37 -4.41 -13.72
CA ALA A 160 -2.26 -5.54 -13.44
C ALA A 160 -3.49 -5.10 -12.62
N GLU A 161 -3.26 -4.35 -11.55
CA GLU A 161 -4.35 -3.87 -10.68
C GLU A 161 -5.29 -2.91 -11.44
N ASN A 162 -4.73 -1.97 -12.21
CA ASN A 162 -5.49 -0.97 -12.96
C ASN A 162 -6.26 -1.57 -14.13
N LYS A 163 -5.64 -2.46 -14.91
CA LYS A 163 -6.15 -2.87 -16.24
C LYS A 163 -6.74 -4.27 -16.27
N PHE A 164 -6.38 -5.13 -15.32
CA PHE A 164 -6.89 -6.50 -15.24
C PHE A 164 -7.87 -6.67 -14.08
N VAL A 165 -7.56 -6.14 -12.90
CA VAL A 165 -8.44 -6.21 -11.72
C VAL A 165 -9.49 -5.09 -11.74
N GLY A 166 -9.10 -3.87 -12.12
CA GLY A 166 -10.00 -2.71 -12.29
C GLY A 166 -9.92 -1.63 -11.20
N ALA A 167 -8.95 -1.71 -10.28
CA ALA A 167 -8.74 -0.66 -9.30
C ALA A 167 -7.68 0.34 -9.83
N ASN A 168 -8.07 1.58 -10.10
CA ASN A 168 -7.19 2.58 -10.71
C ASN A 168 -6.28 3.25 -9.66
N CYS A 169 -5.45 2.47 -8.97
CA CYS A 169 -4.48 2.93 -7.99
C CYS A 169 -3.28 3.68 -8.60
N GLY A 170 -2.51 4.37 -7.74
CA GLY A 170 -1.19 4.89 -8.10
C GLY A 170 -0.12 3.80 -7.96
N ASN A 171 1.15 4.18 -7.83
CA ASN A 171 2.28 3.25 -7.83
C ASN A 171 2.94 3.09 -6.46
N MET A 172 2.45 3.78 -5.42
CA MET A 172 3.06 3.78 -4.08
C MET A 172 3.17 2.37 -3.51
N ASP A 173 2.09 1.60 -3.57
CA ASP A 173 1.97 0.31 -2.89
C ASP A 173 2.98 -0.69 -3.45
N GLN A 174 3.01 -0.78 -4.77
CA GLN A 174 3.90 -1.65 -5.53
C GLN A 174 5.36 -1.22 -5.38
N LEU A 175 5.65 0.08 -5.50
CA LEU A 175 7.02 0.59 -5.35
C LEU A 175 7.55 0.35 -3.93
N THR A 176 6.71 0.55 -2.90
CA THR A 176 7.13 0.33 -1.52
C THR A 176 7.39 -1.14 -1.22
N SER A 177 6.49 -2.03 -1.65
CA SER A 177 6.66 -3.46 -1.48
C SER A 177 7.89 -3.99 -2.23
N ALA A 178 8.17 -3.44 -3.41
CA ALA A 178 9.33 -3.83 -4.20
C ALA A 178 10.67 -3.27 -3.69
N LEU A 179 10.70 -2.01 -3.26
CA LEU A 179 11.93 -1.22 -3.08
C LEU A 179 12.14 -0.72 -1.64
N GLY A 180 11.33 -1.18 -0.69
CA GLY A 180 11.51 -0.90 0.74
C GLY A 180 12.95 -1.19 1.21
N GLN A 181 13.39 -0.46 2.22
CA GLN A 181 14.72 -0.63 2.81
C GLN A 181 14.57 -0.81 4.31
N LYS A 182 15.29 -1.79 4.86
CA LYS A 182 15.29 -2.06 6.29
C LYS A 182 15.60 -0.82 7.13
N ASP A 183 14.79 -0.61 8.17
CA ASP A 183 14.88 0.51 9.12
C ASP A 183 14.74 1.90 8.47
N GLN A 184 14.18 2.00 7.25
CA GLN A 184 13.96 3.25 6.52
C GLN A 184 12.47 3.51 6.24
N VAL A 185 12.07 4.77 6.37
CA VAL A 185 10.95 5.33 5.62
C VAL A 185 11.49 5.83 4.28
N ILE A 186 10.76 5.61 3.19
CA ILE A 186 11.20 6.00 1.85
C ILE A 186 10.29 7.09 1.31
N MET A 187 10.84 8.25 0.97
CA MET A 187 10.11 9.20 0.14
C MET A 187 10.16 8.70 -1.31
N ILE A 188 9.01 8.59 -1.95
CA ILE A 188 8.88 8.19 -3.35
C ILE A 188 8.35 9.40 -4.13
N ASP A 189 9.07 9.76 -5.19
CA ASP A 189 8.55 10.63 -6.24
C ASP A 189 7.75 9.75 -7.21
N CYS A 190 6.42 9.82 -7.15
CA CYS A 190 5.56 8.93 -7.94
C CYS A 190 5.61 9.21 -9.46
N ARG A 191 6.26 10.29 -9.89
CA ARG A 191 6.48 10.64 -11.30
C ARG A 191 7.81 10.11 -11.82
N SER A 192 8.92 10.41 -11.14
CA SER A 192 10.25 9.95 -11.57
C SER A 192 10.58 8.53 -11.11
N LEU A 193 9.82 8.02 -10.14
CA LEU A 193 10.03 6.75 -9.44
C LEU A 193 11.29 6.75 -8.55
N ASP A 194 11.88 7.93 -8.31
CA ASP A 194 13.05 8.08 -7.44
C ASP A 194 12.67 7.81 -5.98
N ILE A 195 13.58 7.14 -5.27
CA ILE A 195 13.43 6.82 -3.85
C ILE A 195 14.51 7.51 -3.04
N THR A 196 14.09 8.24 -2.01
CA THR A 196 14.98 8.85 -1.02
C THR A 196 14.73 8.21 0.36
N PRO A 197 15.61 7.30 0.83
CA PRO A 197 15.47 6.70 2.15
C PRO A 197 15.81 7.70 3.26
N THR A 198 15.07 7.62 4.36
CA THR A 198 15.33 8.35 5.61
C THR A 198 15.12 7.38 6.78
N PRO A 199 16.07 7.26 7.73
CA PRO A 199 15.96 6.30 8.82
C PRO A 199 14.71 6.53 9.67
N VAL A 200 14.10 5.45 10.14
CA VAL A 200 13.11 5.54 11.22
C VAL A 200 13.82 6.13 12.45
N PRO A 201 13.26 7.16 13.12
CA PRO A 201 13.92 7.82 14.25
C PRO A 201 14.19 6.85 15.40
N HIS A 202 15.36 6.96 16.02
CA HIS A 202 15.68 6.17 17.20
C HIS A 202 14.76 6.51 18.38
N GLY A 203 14.32 5.50 19.13
CA GLY A 203 13.39 5.66 20.25
C GLY A 203 11.93 5.79 19.83
N TYR A 204 11.63 5.54 18.55
CA TYR A 204 10.28 5.56 18.00
C TYR A 204 9.92 4.23 17.35
N SER A 205 8.64 3.88 17.52
CA SER A 205 8.03 2.71 16.93
C SER A 205 6.91 3.10 15.96
N ILE A 206 6.73 2.28 14.94
CA ILE A 206 5.58 2.36 14.03
C ILE A 206 4.51 1.42 14.57
N ALA A 207 3.41 1.98 15.08
CA ALA A 207 2.24 1.21 15.47
C ALA A 207 1.13 1.37 14.43
N ILE A 208 0.50 0.25 14.07
CA ILE A 208 -0.62 0.20 13.13
C ILE A 208 -1.80 -0.37 13.87
N ILE A 209 -2.93 0.35 13.85
CA ILE A 209 -4.14 -0.08 14.54
C ILE A 209 -5.24 -0.24 13.51
N ASN A 210 -5.63 -1.50 13.30
CA ASN A 210 -6.73 -1.87 12.42
C ASN A 210 -8.05 -1.68 13.17
N SER A 211 -8.91 -0.81 12.63
CA SER A 211 -10.28 -0.60 13.12
C SER A 211 -11.16 -1.84 12.99
N ASN A 212 -10.77 -2.81 12.14
CA ASN A 212 -11.57 -3.95 11.72
C ASN A 212 -12.91 -3.56 11.05
N VAL A 213 -13.10 -2.28 10.68
CA VAL A 213 -14.13 -1.86 9.74
C VAL A 213 -13.65 -2.22 8.34
N LYS A 214 -14.30 -3.23 7.75
CA LYS A 214 -13.96 -3.72 6.41
C LYS A 214 -14.54 -2.82 5.33
N HIS A 215 -13.72 -2.48 4.34
CA HIS A 215 -14.14 -1.84 3.10
C HIS A 215 -13.37 -2.45 1.93
N ASP A 216 -14.05 -2.66 0.80
CA ASP A 216 -13.43 -3.16 -0.42
C ASP A 216 -13.08 -1.97 -1.32
N LEU A 217 -11.80 -1.68 -1.54
CA LEU A 217 -11.36 -0.56 -2.38
C LEU A 217 -11.76 -0.71 -3.85
N VAL A 218 -12.15 -1.92 -4.29
CA VAL A 218 -12.67 -2.15 -5.64
C VAL A 218 -14.08 -1.54 -5.79
N THR A 219 -14.71 -1.07 -4.70
CA THR A 219 -15.93 -0.27 -4.80
C THR A 219 -15.63 1.13 -5.36
N GLY A 220 -16.66 1.72 -5.99
CA GLY A 220 -16.50 2.87 -6.88
C GLY A 220 -15.90 4.12 -6.23
N GLU A 221 -15.92 4.24 -4.90
CA GLU A 221 -15.50 5.44 -4.17
C GLU A 221 -14.02 5.79 -4.41
N TYR A 222 -13.11 4.81 -4.36
CA TYR A 222 -11.68 5.06 -4.63
C TYR A 222 -11.48 5.62 -6.05
N ASN A 223 -12.14 4.99 -7.02
CA ASN A 223 -12.11 5.44 -8.42
C ASN A 223 -12.77 6.82 -8.60
N SER A 224 -13.84 7.12 -7.85
CA SER A 224 -14.47 8.45 -7.85
C SER A 224 -13.51 9.52 -7.32
N ARG A 225 -12.76 9.26 -6.25
CA ARG A 225 -11.74 10.21 -5.74
C ARG A 225 -10.67 10.52 -6.79
N ARG A 226 -10.20 9.51 -7.53
CA ARG A 226 -9.28 9.72 -8.65
C ARG A 226 -9.92 10.58 -9.75
N GLN A 227 -11.15 10.28 -10.16
CA GLN A 227 -11.86 11.06 -11.20
C GLN A 227 -12.08 12.52 -10.81
N GLU A 228 -12.37 12.78 -9.53
CA GLU A 228 -12.48 14.13 -8.96
C GLU A 228 -11.14 14.88 -9.03
N CYS A 229 -10.02 14.22 -8.73
CA CYS A 229 -8.68 14.78 -8.90
C CYS A 229 -8.37 15.07 -10.38
N GLU A 230 -8.69 14.15 -11.28
CA GLU A 230 -8.50 14.31 -12.73
C GLU A 230 -9.35 15.46 -13.29
N PHE A 231 -10.56 15.68 -12.76
CA PHE A 231 -11.36 16.85 -13.09
C PHE A 231 -10.65 18.14 -12.70
N ALA A 232 -10.12 18.22 -11.47
CA ALA A 232 -9.40 19.40 -11.02
C ALA A 232 -8.12 19.64 -11.85
N ALA A 233 -7.36 18.58 -12.18
CA ALA A 233 -6.19 18.70 -13.06
C ALA A 233 -6.56 19.27 -14.44
N ARG A 234 -7.67 18.80 -15.05
CA ARG A 234 -8.21 19.35 -16.30
C ARG A 234 -8.61 20.82 -16.17
N PHE A 235 -9.25 21.22 -15.07
CA PHE A 235 -9.61 22.61 -14.81
C PHE A 235 -8.37 23.54 -14.77
N PHE A 236 -7.27 23.07 -14.18
CA PHE A 236 -5.98 23.79 -14.18
C PHE A 236 -5.17 23.60 -15.49
N GLY A 237 -5.64 22.80 -16.45
CA GLY A 237 -4.93 22.55 -17.70
C GLY A 237 -3.58 21.86 -17.51
N VAL A 238 -3.47 21.00 -16.49
CA VAL A 238 -2.25 20.23 -16.19
C VAL A 238 -2.53 18.73 -16.28
N LYS A 239 -1.47 17.92 -16.44
CA LYS A 239 -1.59 16.46 -16.46
C LYS A 239 -1.95 15.90 -15.08
N ALA A 240 -1.36 16.45 -14.03
CA ALA A 240 -1.57 16.00 -12.66
C ALA A 240 -1.55 17.19 -11.69
N LEU A 241 -2.23 17.05 -10.55
CA LEU A 241 -2.34 18.12 -9.54
C LEU A 241 -0.99 18.52 -8.93
N ARG A 242 0.06 17.69 -9.05
CA ARG A 242 1.43 18.07 -8.71
C ARG A 242 1.91 19.34 -9.41
N ASP A 243 1.40 19.66 -10.60
CA ASP A 243 1.84 20.83 -11.37
C ASP A 243 1.06 22.12 -11.00
N VAL A 244 0.23 22.08 -9.95
CA VAL A 244 -0.51 23.24 -9.44
C VAL A 244 0.14 23.73 -8.16
N THR A 245 0.68 24.96 -8.18
CA THR A 245 1.22 25.59 -6.96
C THR A 245 0.10 26.08 -6.05
N SER A 246 0.41 26.28 -4.77
CA SER A 246 -0.51 26.83 -3.78
C SER A 246 -1.08 28.19 -4.20
N GLU A 247 -0.25 29.07 -4.78
CA GLU A 247 -0.67 30.39 -5.24
C GLU A 247 -1.68 30.28 -6.39
N ARG A 248 -1.39 29.42 -7.37
CA ARG A 248 -2.27 29.17 -8.51
C ARG A 248 -3.60 28.54 -8.09
N PHE A 249 -3.57 27.65 -7.10
CA PHE A 249 -4.78 27.08 -6.52
C PHE A 249 -5.63 28.16 -5.85
N ILE A 250 -5.04 28.99 -4.98
CA ILE A 250 -5.73 30.07 -4.28
C ILE A 250 -6.37 31.06 -5.26
N GLU A 251 -5.66 31.45 -6.33
CA GLU A 251 -6.14 32.38 -7.34
C GLU A 251 -7.45 31.90 -8.02
N ARG A 252 -7.57 30.59 -8.25
CA ARG A 252 -8.72 29.99 -8.98
C ARG A 252 -9.63 29.12 -8.11
N ALA A 253 -9.42 29.11 -6.79
CA ALA A 253 -10.15 28.25 -5.86
C ALA A 253 -11.66 28.46 -5.94
N ALA A 254 -12.12 29.72 -5.93
CA ALA A 254 -13.54 30.05 -6.01
C ALA A 254 -14.18 29.64 -7.34
N GLU A 255 -13.43 29.75 -8.44
CA GLU A 255 -13.90 29.33 -9.77
C GLU A 255 -14.07 27.80 -9.84
N LEU A 256 -13.09 27.05 -9.32
CA LEU A 256 -13.18 25.58 -9.24
C LEU A 256 -14.33 25.15 -8.33
N GLN A 257 -14.47 25.76 -7.14
CA GLN A 257 -15.51 25.41 -6.18
C GLN A 257 -16.92 25.67 -6.73
N ALA A 258 -17.10 26.76 -7.49
CA ALA A 258 -18.38 27.07 -8.14
C ALA A 258 -18.73 26.07 -9.26
N GLN A 259 -17.73 25.49 -9.94
CA GLN A 259 -17.94 24.48 -10.99
C GLN A 259 -18.16 23.08 -10.41
N ASN A 260 -17.37 22.69 -9.40
CA ASN A 260 -17.42 21.39 -8.77
C ASN A 260 -16.80 21.43 -7.37
N GLU A 261 -17.66 21.43 -6.35
CA GLU A 261 -17.24 21.51 -4.94
C GLU A 261 -16.34 20.33 -4.53
N LEU A 262 -16.64 19.11 -4.98
CA LEU A 262 -15.84 17.92 -4.64
C LEU A 262 -14.44 18.03 -5.25
N ALA A 263 -14.33 18.41 -6.53
CA ALA A 263 -13.04 18.59 -7.20
C ALA A 263 -12.20 19.69 -6.55
N TYR A 264 -12.83 20.78 -6.08
CA TYR A 264 -12.16 21.81 -5.27
C TYR A 264 -11.55 21.22 -3.99
N LYS A 265 -12.34 20.45 -3.23
CA LYS A 265 -11.88 19.81 -2.00
C LYS A 265 -10.72 18.82 -2.27
N ARG A 266 -10.83 17.99 -3.31
CA ARG A 266 -9.76 17.05 -3.69
C ARG A 266 -8.48 17.77 -4.10
N ALA A 267 -8.58 18.83 -4.90
CA ALA A 267 -7.43 19.65 -5.27
C ALA A 267 -6.73 20.26 -4.05
N LYS A 268 -7.51 20.80 -3.11
CA LYS A 268 -6.99 21.35 -1.85
C LYS A 268 -6.19 20.32 -1.06
N HIS A 269 -6.73 19.10 -0.92
CA HIS A 269 -6.02 18.00 -0.26
C HIS A 269 -4.70 17.69 -0.97
N ILE A 270 -4.73 17.35 -2.26
CA ILE A 270 -3.54 16.87 -2.98
C ILE A 270 -2.41 17.91 -3.00
N ILE A 271 -2.74 19.18 -3.24
CA ILE A 271 -1.73 20.26 -3.31
C ILE A 271 -1.10 20.48 -1.93
N SER A 272 -1.91 20.54 -0.87
CA SER A 272 -1.40 20.71 0.49
C SER A 272 -0.67 19.46 1.00
N GLU A 273 -1.10 18.27 0.62
CA GLU A 273 -0.51 17.00 1.03
C GLU A 273 0.87 16.77 0.38
N ASN A 274 1.03 17.11 -0.90
CA ASN A 274 2.34 17.10 -1.56
C ASN A 274 3.37 17.96 -0.81
N GLN A 275 2.96 19.17 -0.39
CA GLN A 275 3.81 20.05 0.40
C GLN A 275 4.10 19.45 1.80
N ARG A 276 3.09 18.85 2.45
CA ARG A 276 3.26 18.18 3.76
C ARG A 276 4.26 17.03 3.69
N VAL A 277 4.32 16.27 2.60
CA VAL A 277 5.29 15.18 2.44
C VAL A 277 6.72 15.72 2.40
N LEU A 278 6.97 16.78 1.62
CA LEU A 278 8.28 17.41 1.56
C LEU A 278 8.70 17.99 2.92
N GLU A 279 7.77 18.63 3.63
CA GLU A 279 8.02 19.11 4.99
C GLU A 279 8.27 17.98 5.99
N ALA A 280 7.58 16.84 5.82
CA ALA A 280 7.73 15.68 6.70
C ALA A 280 9.10 15.02 6.53
N VAL A 281 9.62 14.95 5.30
CA VAL A 281 10.99 14.48 5.03
C VAL A 281 12.01 15.34 5.76
N GLU A 282 11.88 16.67 5.68
CA GLU A 282 12.79 17.59 6.36
C GLU A 282 12.66 17.52 7.89
N ALA A 283 11.44 17.40 8.42
CA ALA A 283 11.20 17.21 9.85
C ALA A 283 11.83 15.89 10.35
N LEU A 284 11.69 14.81 9.59
CA LEU A 284 12.24 13.50 9.91
C LEU A 284 13.78 13.51 9.93
N LYS A 285 14.41 14.11 8.91
CA LYS A 285 15.87 14.30 8.85
C LYS A 285 16.39 15.13 10.03
N ALA A 286 15.61 16.11 10.48
CA ALA A 286 15.94 16.95 11.63
C ALA A 286 15.61 16.31 12.99
N ASN A 287 15.02 15.10 13.03
CA ASN A 287 14.43 14.48 14.22
C ASN A 287 13.41 15.40 14.95
N ASP A 288 12.72 16.29 14.21
CA ASP A 288 11.68 17.16 14.75
C ASP A 288 10.33 16.43 14.77
N MET A 289 10.19 15.58 15.79
CA MET A 289 9.01 14.74 15.96
C MET A 289 7.76 15.54 16.36
N VAL A 290 7.92 16.79 16.82
CA VAL A 290 6.81 17.70 17.09
C VAL A 290 6.23 18.21 15.77
N LYS A 291 7.08 18.71 14.86
CA LYS A 291 6.64 19.14 13.54
C LYS A 291 6.08 17.97 12.73
N LEU A 292 6.72 16.79 12.76
CA LEU A 292 6.21 15.61 12.07
C LEU A 292 4.82 15.21 12.58
N GLY A 293 4.62 15.21 13.91
CA GLY A 293 3.30 14.95 14.51
C GLY A 293 2.23 15.94 14.07
N GLN A 294 2.56 17.24 13.98
CA GLN A 294 1.65 18.26 13.45
C GLN A 294 1.31 18.05 11.98
N LEU A 295 2.28 17.62 11.16
CA LEU A 295 2.07 17.31 9.74
C LEU A 295 1.16 16.09 9.56
N MET A 296 1.36 15.03 10.36
CA MET A 296 0.49 13.85 10.35
C MET A 296 -0.95 14.20 10.75
N ALA A 297 -1.13 15.02 11.79
CA ALA A 297 -2.45 15.50 12.20
C ALA A 297 -3.12 16.33 11.09
N GLY A 298 -2.39 17.25 10.45
CA GLY A 298 -2.91 18.04 9.32
C GLY A 298 -3.23 17.20 8.08
N SER A 299 -2.50 16.11 7.85
CA SER A 299 -2.83 15.11 6.83
C SER A 299 -4.14 14.39 7.17
N HIS A 300 -4.33 13.97 8.42
CA HIS A 300 -5.58 13.36 8.89
C HIS A 300 -6.79 14.28 8.72
N ASP A 301 -6.67 15.53 9.17
CA ASP A 301 -7.73 16.53 9.02
C ASP A 301 -8.08 16.75 7.55
N SER A 302 -7.08 16.81 6.67
CA SER A 302 -7.32 16.97 5.23
C SER A 302 -7.96 15.72 4.61
N MET A 303 -7.58 14.50 5.02
CA MET A 303 -8.25 13.27 4.58
C MET A 303 -9.72 13.20 5.04
N ARG A 304 -10.03 13.73 6.23
CA ARG A 304 -11.40 13.79 6.77
C ARG A 304 -12.22 14.87 6.05
N ASP A 305 -11.72 16.09 6.01
CA ASP A 305 -12.49 17.28 5.66
C ASP A 305 -12.40 17.64 4.15
N ASP A 306 -11.22 17.49 3.54
CA ASP A 306 -10.97 17.86 2.14
C ASP A 306 -11.00 16.65 1.19
N PHE A 307 -10.73 15.43 1.68
CA PHE A 307 -10.75 14.23 0.86
C PHE A 307 -11.94 13.30 1.16
N GLU A 308 -12.58 13.46 2.32
CA GLU A 308 -13.78 12.74 2.73
C GLU A 308 -13.61 11.21 2.57
N ILE A 309 -12.51 10.71 3.13
CA ILE A 309 -12.16 9.27 3.13
C ILE A 309 -12.02 8.69 4.53
N THR A 310 -12.13 9.46 5.60
CA THR A 310 -12.15 8.90 6.95
C THR A 310 -13.58 8.49 7.35
N ILE A 311 -13.70 7.77 8.46
CA ILE A 311 -14.96 7.38 9.09
C ILE A 311 -14.87 7.62 10.60
N PRO A 312 -16.01 7.75 11.32
CA PRO A 312 -16.01 8.04 12.75
C PRO A 312 -15.14 7.10 13.60
N GLU A 313 -15.08 5.82 13.25
CA GLU A 313 -14.27 4.82 13.93
C GLU A 313 -12.76 5.08 13.77
N ILE A 314 -12.35 5.54 12.59
CA ILE A 314 -10.96 5.90 12.30
C ILE A 314 -10.60 7.20 12.99
N ASP A 315 -11.47 8.21 12.92
CA ASP A 315 -11.26 9.50 13.58
C ASP A 315 -11.12 9.31 15.10
N TYR A 316 -11.97 8.47 15.70
CA TYR A 316 -11.88 8.16 17.12
C TYR A 316 -10.58 7.42 17.51
N LEU A 317 -10.11 6.50 16.67
CA LEU A 317 -8.80 5.87 16.89
C LEU A 317 -7.66 6.89 16.85
N VAL A 318 -7.69 7.85 15.91
CA VAL A 318 -6.67 8.92 15.84
C VAL A 318 -6.73 9.80 17.08
N GLU A 319 -7.92 10.18 17.55
CA GLU A 319 -8.09 10.96 18.79
C GLU A 319 -7.48 10.24 20.01
N LEU A 320 -7.84 8.97 20.22
CA LEU A 320 -7.29 8.15 21.31
C LEU A 320 -5.77 8.02 21.20
N ALA A 321 -5.27 7.78 19.98
CA ALA A 321 -3.85 7.64 19.73
C ALA A 321 -3.09 8.93 20.03
N GLN A 322 -3.60 10.08 19.58
CA GLN A 322 -2.97 11.37 19.79
C GLN A 322 -2.93 11.76 21.28
N VAL A 323 -3.96 11.39 22.06
CA VAL A 323 -3.98 11.55 23.53
C VAL A 323 -2.82 10.77 24.17
N ALA A 324 -2.62 9.50 23.79
CA ALA A 324 -1.53 8.70 24.34
C ALA A 324 -0.14 9.16 23.87
N ILE A 325 0.01 9.53 22.60
CA ILE A 325 1.29 9.92 21.99
C ILE A 325 1.74 11.31 22.49
N GLY A 326 0.82 12.24 22.71
CA GLY A 326 1.14 13.64 23.03
C GLY A 326 1.76 14.37 21.83
N LYS A 327 2.62 15.36 22.07
CA LYS A 327 3.16 16.22 20.99
C LYS A 327 4.37 15.64 20.24
N ASN A 328 5.06 14.66 20.80
CA ASN A 328 6.32 14.14 20.27
C ASN A 328 6.07 12.89 19.41
N GLY A 329 5.25 13.01 18.37
CA GLY A 329 4.75 11.91 17.55
C GLY A 329 3.38 12.25 16.98
N GLY A 330 2.86 11.38 16.11
CA GLY A 330 1.59 11.64 15.42
C GLY A 330 0.84 10.37 15.08
N ALA A 331 -0.47 10.53 14.91
CA ALA A 331 -1.36 9.49 14.42
C ALA A 331 -2.22 10.03 13.27
N ARG A 332 -2.54 9.16 12.31
CA ARG A 332 -3.47 9.46 11.22
C ARG A 332 -4.02 8.18 10.59
N MET A 333 -5.08 8.28 9.82
CA MET A 333 -5.49 7.23 8.87
C MET A 333 -4.35 6.86 7.91
N THR A 334 -4.29 5.62 7.43
CA THR A 334 -3.41 5.17 6.33
C THR A 334 -4.20 4.29 5.35
N GLY A 335 -3.83 4.29 4.07
CA GLY A 335 -4.49 3.50 3.03
C GLY A 335 -5.56 4.27 2.24
N GLY A 336 -6.35 3.55 1.46
CA GLY A 336 -7.26 4.15 0.46
C GLY A 336 -8.57 4.76 1.01
N GLY A 337 -8.81 4.72 2.31
CA GLY A 337 -10.02 5.30 2.92
C GLY A 337 -11.10 4.31 3.36
N PHE A 338 -12.16 4.87 3.93
CA PHE A 338 -13.46 4.26 4.23
C PHE A 338 -13.43 3.11 5.26
N GLY A 339 -12.37 3.02 6.05
CA GLY A 339 -12.13 1.96 7.04
C GLY A 339 -10.64 1.69 7.19
N GLY A 340 -10.30 0.45 7.55
CA GLY A 340 -8.91 0.00 7.60
C GLY A 340 -8.14 0.50 8.84
N CYS A 341 -6.94 1.02 8.63
CA CYS A 341 -5.97 1.27 9.70
C CYS A 341 -5.69 2.75 9.95
N ILE A 342 -5.24 3.03 11.17
CA ILE A 342 -4.42 4.20 11.46
C ILE A 342 -2.95 3.79 11.59
N VAL A 343 -2.05 4.73 11.31
CA VAL A 343 -0.61 4.63 11.57
C VAL A 343 -0.22 5.64 12.65
N CYS A 344 0.66 5.21 13.55
CA CYS A 344 1.20 6.01 14.62
C CYS A 344 2.73 5.98 14.58
N LEU A 345 3.35 7.14 14.65
CA LEU A 345 4.75 7.28 15.07
C LEU A 345 4.75 7.63 16.55
N VAL A 346 5.11 6.67 17.39
CA VAL A 346 4.97 6.74 18.85
C VAL A 346 6.33 6.55 19.52
N PRO A 347 6.69 7.37 20.52
CA PRO A 347 7.86 7.11 21.35
C PRO A 347 7.77 5.71 21.99
N ASP A 348 8.87 4.98 22.04
CA ASP A 348 8.91 3.58 22.52
C ASP A 348 8.31 3.44 23.92
N GLU A 349 8.55 4.40 24.81
CA GLU A 349 8.04 4.41 26.18
C GLU A 349 6.52 4.59 26.28
N LYS A 350 5.86 4.98 25.18
CA LYS A 350 4.41 5.23 25.10
C LYS A 350 3.63 4.14 24.39
N VAL A 351 4.30 3.16 23.78
CA VAL A 351 3.64 2.08 23.02
C VAL A 351 2.61 1.32 23.86
N GLU A 352 2.95 0.95 25.10
CA GLU A 352 2.03 0.20 25.96
C GLU A 352 0.90 1.07 26.51
N HIS A 353 1.14 2.37 26.70
CA HIS A 353 0.06 3.31 27.03
C HIS A 353 -0.92 3.48 25.87
N LEU A 354 -0.41 3.60 24.64
CA LEU A 354 -1.19 3.65 23.40
C LEU A 354 -2.03 2.37 23.23
N ARG A 355 -1.42 1.19 23.38
CA ARG A 355 -2.13 -0.09 23.32
C ARG A 355 -3.29 -0.15 24.31
N ARG A 356 -3.03 0.26 25.56
CA ARG A 356 -4.02 0.22 26.63
C ARG A 356 -5.16 1.21 26.42
N ILE A 357 -4.86 2.47 26.04
CA ILE A 357 -5.92 3.47 25.85
C ILE A 357 -6.87 3.06 24.72
N ILE A 358 -6.36 2.44 23.66
CA ILE A 358 -7.19 1.97 22.55
C ILE A 358 -8.06 0.80 23.02
N ALA A 359 -7.46 -0.24 23.61
CA ALA A 359 -8.19 -1.41 24.10
C ALA A 359 -9.26 -1.06 25.17
N ASP A 360 -8.99 -0.06 26.02
CA ASP A 360 -9.91 0.34 27.07
C ASP A 360 -11.10 1.17 26.57
N ASN A 361 -11.04 1.76 25.36
CA ASN A 361 -12.02 2.76 24.91
C ASN A 361 -12.67 2.44 23.55
N TYR A 362 -11.92 1.91 22.57
CA TYR A 362 -12.39 1.74 21.21
C TYR A 362 -13.62 0.82 21.12
N GLU A 363 -13.49 -0.42 21.61
CA GLU A 363 -14.59 -1.40 21.59
C GLU A 363 -15.82 -0.94 22.38
N LYS A 364 -15.63 -0.16 23.45
CA LYS A 364 -16.75 0.40 24.24
C LYS A 364 -17.55 1.44 23.47
N GLN A 365 -16.87 2.24 22.64
CA GLN A 365 -17.50 3.31 21.86
C GLN A 365 -18.12 2.78 20.55
N THR A 366 -17.45 1.83 19.89
CA THR A 366 -17.82 1.39 18.53
C THR A 366 -18.50 0.03 18.49
N GLY A 367 -18.35 -0.80 19.54
CA GLY A 367 -18.74 -2.20 19.53
C GLY A 367 -17.82 -3.10 18.68
N ILE A 368 -16.69 -2.58 18.20
CA ILE A 368 -15.73 -3.29 17.37
C ILE A 368 -14.40 -3.38 18.11
N LYS A 369 -13.84 -4.57 18.18
CA LYS A 369 -12.50 -4.78 18.74
C LYS A 369 -11.44 -4.44 17.69
N GLU A 370 -10.42 -3.69 18.07
CA GLU A 370 -9.28 -3.37 17.21
C GLU A 370 -8.29 -4.53 17.07
N THR A 371 -7.41 -4.42 16.08
CA THR A 371 -6.16 -5.21 16.04
C THR A 371 -4.96 -4.28 16.10
N PHE A 372 -4.11 -4.46 17.11
CA PHE A 372 -2.90 -3.66 17.31
C PHE A 372 -1.67 -4.39 16.76
N HIS A 373 -0.96 -3.76 15.83
CA HIS A 373 0.30 -4.24 15.27
C HIS A 373 1.44 -3.30 15.65
N LEU A 374 2.54 -3.86 16.13
CA LEU A 374 3.82 -3.15 16.26
C LEU A 374 4.69 -3.59 15.10
N CYS A 375 5.06 -2.64 14.24
CA CYS A 375 5.70 -2.90 12.96
C CYS A 375 7.13 -2.37 12.95
N THR A 376 7.98 -3.02 12.16
CA THR A 376 9.33 -2.55 11.84
C THR A 376 9.44 -2.33 10.35
N ALA A 377 10.10 -1.26 9.93
CA ALA A 377 10.44 -1.02 8.54
C ALA A 377 11.43 -2.11 8.05
N CYS A 378 11.10 -2.78 6.94
CA CYS A 378 11.92 -3.89 6.42
C CYS A 378 12.35 -3.66 4.97
N ASP A 379 13.20 -4.56 4.48
CA ASP A 379 13.54 -4.60 3.07
C ASP A 379 12.30 -4.95 2.22
N GLY A 380 12.32 -4.47 0.98
CA GLY A 380 11.36 -4.85 -0.05
C GLY A 380 11.48 -6.33 -0.44
N VAL A 381 10.86 -6.68 -1.57
CA VAL A 381 10.80 -8.06 -2.03
C VAL A 381 12.19 -8.70 -2.19
N HIS A 382 12.33 -9.92 -1.68
CA HIS A 382 13.57 -10.68 -1.75
C HIS A 382 13.33 -12.19 -1.83
N LEU A 383 14.36 -12.92 -2.25
CA LEU A 383 14.42 -14.38 -2.12
C LEU A 383 14.89 -14.76 -0.72
N ILE A 384 14.41 -15.90 -0.22
CA ILE A 384 14.74 -16.46 1.09
C ILE A 384 15.67 -17.66 0.98
#